data_AF-A0A251XD92-F1
#
_entry.id   AF-A0A251XD92-F1
#
_cell.length_a   1.000
_cell.length_b   1.000
_cell.length_c   1.000
_cell.angle_alpha   90.00
_cell.angle_beta   90.00
_cell.angle_gamma   90.00
#
_symmetry.space_group_name_H-M   'P 1'
#
loop_
_entity.id
_entity.type
_entity.pdbx_description
1 polymer ?
#
loop_
_entity_poly.entity_id
_entity_poly.type
_entity_poly.pdbx_seq_one_letter_code
_entity_poly.pdbx_strand_id
1 'polypeptide(L)'
;MPLSDSTAPVRASASSVTAIVGGHVIPVDGAPIPGGTVLLRDGLVAAVGRAGDVEVPEGATVIDASGRWVLPGFVEAHGHVGIHEEANGPRATTRTR
;
A
#
# COMPACT_ATOMS: atom_id res chain seq x y z
N MET A 1 24.84 -32.84 -1.15
CA MET A 1 24.73 -31.52 -0.51
C MET A 1 23.36 -30.95 -0.87
N PRO A 2 22.28 -31.21 -0.11
CA PRO A 2 21.00 -30.54 -0.37
C PRO A 2 21.06 -29.09 0.16
N LEU A 3 20.63 -28.15 -0.68
CA LEU A 3 20.45 -26.74 -0.35
C LEU A 3 19.30 -26.63 0.67
N SER A 4 19.56 -26.03 1.83
CA SER A 4 18.52 -25.71 2.81
C SER A 4 17.64 -24.59 2.26
N ASP A 5 16.43 -24.92 1.83
CA ASP A 5 15.36 -23.93 1.65
C ASP A 5 15.01 -23.35 3.03
N SER A 6 15.53 -22.16 3.32
CA SER A 6 15.11 -21.38 4.48
C SER A 6 13.74 -20.78 4.21
N THR A 7 12.69 -21.60 4.29
CA THR A 7 11.32 -21.13 4.47
C THR A 7 11.20 -20.60 5.89
N ALA A 8 11.66 -19.36 6.12
CA ALA A 8 11.26 -18.63 7.30
C ALA A 8 9.74 -18.45 7.22
N PRO A 9 8.97 -18.84 8.25
CA PRO A 9 7.55 -18.55 8.25
C PRO A 9 7.40 -17.02 8.14
N VAL A 10 6.57 -16.55 7.20
CA VAL A 10 6.05 -15.19 7.30
C VAL A 10 5.42 -15.11 8.68
N ARG A 11 6.04 -14.36 9.58
CA ARG A 11 5.59 -14.27 10.96
C ARG A 11 4.19 -13.67 10.85
N ALA A 12 3.15 -14.46 11.07
CA ALA A 12 1.84 -13.92 11.37
C ALA A 12 2.06 -13.12 12.67
N SER A 13 2.26 -11.82 12.51
CA SER A 13 2.41 -10.92 13.64
C SER A 13 1.18 -11.07 14.52
N ALA A 14 1.38 -10.98 15.84
CA ALA A 14 0.29 -10.94 16.81
C ALA A 14 -0.85 -10.06 16.33
N SER A 15 -2.09 -10.45 16.65
CA SER A 15 -3.30 -9.80 16.13
C SER A 15 -3.18 -8.28 16.24
N SER A 16 -2.96 -7.61 15.11
CA SER A 16 -2.58 -6.20 15.09
C SER A 16 -3.73 -5.39 14.53
N VAL A 17 -4.23 -4.48 15.36
CA VAL A 17 -5.31 -3.57 14.99
C VAL A 17 -4.71 -2.18 14.80
N THR A 18 -4.95 -1.61 13.63
CA THR A 18 -4.49 -0.26 13.27
C THR A 18 -5.68 0.54 12.77
N ALA A 19 -5.83 1.78 13.21
CA ALA A 19 -6.85 2.70 12.72
C ALA A 19 -6.19 3.95 12.15
N ILE A 20 -6.50 4.27 10.89
CA ILE A 20 -6.15 5.55 10.28
C ILE A 20 -7.38 6.46 10.40
N VAL A 21 -7.26 7.58 11.10
CA VAL A 21 -8.40 8.43 11.48
C VAL A 21 -8.26 9.86 10.92
N GLY A 22 -9.37 10.54 10.71
CA GLY A 22 -9.42 11.97 10.36
C GLY A 22 -8.97 12.31 8.93
N GLY A 23 -8.62 11.32 8.12
CA GLY A 23 -8.13 11.52 6.75
C GLY A 23 -9.22 11.82 5.74
N HIS A 24 -8.86 12.40 4.60
CA HIS A 24 -9.71 12.42 3.42
C HIS A 24 -9.58 11.08 2.69
N VAL A 25 -10.48 10.14 2.99
CA VAL A 25 -10.41 8.76 2.51
C VAL A 25 -11.05 8.65 1.15
N ILE A 26 -10.30 8.14 0.18
CA ILE A 26 -10.78 7.80 -1.16
C ILE A 26 -10.82 6.27 -1.25
N PRO A 27 -12.00 5.64 -1.07
CA PRO A 27 -12.12 4.20 -1.23
C PRO A 27 -12.03 3.79 -2.71
N VAL A 28 -11.72 2.52 -2.96
CA VAL A 28 -11.75 1.95 -4.33
C VAL A 28 -13.18 1.95 -4.88
N ASP A 29 -14.16 1.74 -4.01
CA ASP A 29 -15.59 1.76 -4.33
C ASP A 29 -16.34 2.70 -3.39
N GLY A 30 -17.33 3.41 -3.93
CA GLY A 30 -18.12 4.41 -3.22
C GLY A 30 -17.57 5.84 -3.28
N ALA A 31 -18.23 6.74 -2.55
CA ALA A 31 -17.91 8.16 -2.54
C ALA A 31 -16.75 8.50 -1.59
N PRO A 32 -16.01 9.61 -1.84
CA PRO A 32 -15.03 10.14 -0.90
C PRO A 32 -15.59 10.40 0.50
N ILE A 33 -14.77 10.17 1.52
CA ILE A 33 -15.15 10.31 2.93
C ILE A 33 -14.22 11.35 3.61
N PRO A 34 -14.64 12.63 3.70
CA PRO A 34 -13.91 13.64 4.44
C PRO A 34 -13.88 13.32 5.94
N GLY A 35 -12.69 13.35 6.57
CA GLY A 35 -12.55 13.01 7.99
C GLY A 35 -12.88 11.54 8.28
N GLY A 36 -12.70 10.65 7.29
CA GLY A 36 -13.01 9.24 7.39
C GLY A 36 -12.03 8.46 8.27
N THR A 37 -12.40 7.22 8.56
CA THR A 37 -11.60 6.25 9.31
C THR A 37 -11.47 4.95 8.51
N VAL A 38 -10.26 4.40 8.49
CA VAL A 38 -9.95 3.07 7.94
C VAL A 38 -9.43 2.19 9.08
N LEU A 39 -10.14 1.12 9.39
CA LEU A 39 -9.75 0.14 10.40
C LEU A 39 -9.12 -1.06 9.71
N LEU A 40 -7.91 -1.41 10.13
CA LEU A 40 -7.19 -2.59 9.73
C LEU A 40 -7.12 -3.60 10.88
N ARG A 41 -7.32 -4.87 10.55
CA ARG A 41 -7.07 -6.01 11.44
C ARG A 41 -6.21 -7.01 10.69
N ASP A 42 -5.06 -7.34 11.26
CA ASP A 42 -4.14 -8.35 10.72
C ASP A 42 -3.72 -8.06 9.27
N GLY A 43 -3.50 -6.77 8.97
CA GLY A 43 -3.13 -6.28 7.64
C GLY A 43 -4.27 -6.21 6.63
N LEU A 44 -5.49 -6.60 7.00
CA LEU A 44 -6.69 -6.53 6.15
C LEU A 44 -7.58 -5.36 6.55
N VAL A 45 -8.27 -4.76 5.58
CA VAL A 45 -9.27 -3.72 5.83
C VAL A 45 -10.50 -4.38 6.45
N ALA A 46 -10.78 -4.06 7.71
CA ALA A 46 -11.95 -4.55 8.43
C ALA A 46 -13.16 -3.62 8.26
N ALA A 47 -12.94 -2.31 8.17
CA ALA A 47 -13.99 -1.33 7.95
C ALA A 47 -13.45 -0.01 7.38
N VAL A 48 -14.30 0.69 6.63
CA VAL A 48 -14.06 2.06 6.15
C VAL A 48 -15.35 2.85 6.30
N GLY A 49 -15.29 4.06 6.85
CA GLY A 49 -16.49 4.86 7.09
C GLY A 49 -16.18 6.27 7.58
N ARG A 50 -17.23 7.04 7.89
CA ARG A 50 -17.07 8.37 8.49
C ARG A 50 -16.55 8.24 9.92
N ALA A 51 -15.96 9.32 10.45
CA ALA A 51 -15.68 9.41 11.87
C ALA A 51 -16.96 9.15 12.69
N GLY A 52 -16.88 8.21 13.64
CA GLY A 52 -18.01 7.79 14.47
C GLY A 52 -18.78 6.57 13.95
N ASP A 53 -18.74 6.27 12.65
CA ASP A 53 -19.37 5.06 12.08
C ASP A 53 -18.47 3.83 12.24
N VAL A 54 -17.15 4.05 12.34
CA VAL A 54 -16.15 3.00 12.56
C VAL A 54 -15.67 3.03 14.00
N GLU A 55 -15.98 1.98 14.74
CA GLU A 55 -15.51 1.80 16.11
C GLU A 55 -14.03 1.38 16.12
N VAL A 56 -13.19 2.17 16.78
CA VAL A 56 -11.76 1.90 16.95
C VAL A 56 -11.58 1.17 18.29
N PRO A 57 -11.18 -0.12 18.29
CA PRO A 57 -10.99 -0.88 19.53
C PRO A 57 -9.90 -0.29 20.42
N GLU A 58 -10.05 -0.45 21.73
CA GLU A 58 -8.98 -0.14 22.69
C GLU A 58 -7.72 -0.95 22.38
N GLY A 59 -6.55 -0.30 22.47
CA GLY A 59 -5.26 -0.90 22.14
C GLY A 59 -4.93 -0.93 20.64
N ALA A 60 -5.80 -0.42 19.76
CA ALA A 60 -5.45 -0.22 18.36
C ALA A 60 -4.32 0.83 18.23
N THR A 61 -3.41 0.61 17.28
CA THR A 61 -2.46 1.64 16.87
C THR A 61 -3.19 2.70 16.06
N VAL A 62 -3.23 3.94 16.56
CA VAL A 62 -3.95 5.03 15.88
C VAL A 62 -2.96 5.89 15.08
N ILE A 63 -3.31 6.14 13.82
CA ILE A 63 -2.58 7.01 12.90
C ILE A 63 -3.50 8.18 12.55
N ASP A 64 -3.13 9.39 12.98
CA ASP A 64 -3.85 10.61 12.63
C ASP A 64 -3.45 11.08 11.22
N ALA A 65 -4.44 11.11 10.32
CA ALA A 65 -4.31 11.55 8.94
C ALA A 65 -5.06 12.87 8.69
N SER A 66 -5.39 13.64 9.73
CA SER A 66 -6.07 14.94 9.61
C SER A 66 -5.34 15.87 8.63
N GLY A 67 -6.10 16.43 7.69
CA GLY A 67 -5.57 17.28 6.61
C GLY A 67 -4.78 16.53 5.53
N ARG A 68 -4.73 15.20 5.56
CA ARG A 68 -4.04 14.34 4.58
C ARG A 68 -5.02 13.49 3.81
N TRP A 69 -4.52 12.88 2.74
CA TRP A 69 -5.26 11.97 1.87
C TRP A 69 -4.92 10.52 2.20
N VAL A 70 -5.95 9.67 2.22
CA VAL A 70 -5.82 8.23 2.39
C VAL A 70 -6.35 7.58 1.13
N LEU A 71 -5.45 6.98 0.35
CA LEU A 71 -5.74 6.42 -0.97
C LEU A 71 -5.50 4.90 -0.95
N PRO A 72 -6.09 4.15 -1.90
CA PRO A 72 -5.65 2.79 -2.16
C PRO A 72 -4.17 2.78 -2.57
N GLY A 73 -3.46 1.70 -2.25
CA GLY A 73 -2.10 1.53 -2.74
C GLY A 73 -2.09 1.54 -4.27
N PHE A 74 -1.09 2.19 -4.86
CA PHE A 74 -0.92 2.18 -6.31
C PHE A 74 -0.51 0.79 -6.80
N VAL A 75 -1.00 0.42 -7.97
CA VAL A 75 -0.68 -0.84 -8.65
C VAL A 75 0.14 -0.50 -9.90
N GLU A 76 1.40 -0.91 -9.92
CA GLU A 76 2.27 -0.81 -11.09
C GLU A 76 2.28 -2.14 -11.83
N ALA A 77 1.72 -2.15 -13.05
CA ALA A 77 1.58 -3.37 -13.85
C ALA A 77 2.81 -3.66 -14.71
N HIS A 78 3.64 -2.66 -15.00
CA HIS A 78 4.79 -2.80 -15.86
C HIS A 78 5.89 -1.78 -15.52
N GLY A 79 6.73 -2.16 -14.55
CA GLY A 79 7.95 -1.44 -14.22
C GLY A 79 9.16 -2.33 -14.41
N HIS A 80 10.28 -1.75 -14.81
CA HIS A 80 11.57 -2.43 -14.77
C HIS A 80 12.28 -2.04 -13.48
N VAL A 81 12.47 -3.01 -12.57
CA VAL A 81 13.14 -2.80 -11.28
C VAL A 81 14.62 -3.17 -11.41
N GLY A 82 15.51 -2.19 -11.23
CA GLY A 82 16.96 -2.37 -11.35
C GLY A 82 17.67 -1.15 -11.97
N ILE A 83 18.97 -1.25 -12.22
CA ILE A 83 19.70 -0.26 -13.03
C ILE A 83 19.27 -0.41 -14.49
N HIS A 84 18.60 0.61 -15.02
CA HIS A 84 18.43 0.79 -16.46
C HIS A 84 19.64 1.55 -16.97
N GLU A 85 20.50 0.88 -17.73
CA GLU A 85 21.20 1.60 -18.80
C GLU A 85 20.05 2.09 -19.70
N GLU A 86 19.76 3.39 -19.69
CA GLU A 86 18.91 4.03 -20.69
C GLU A 86 19.21 3.36 -22.03
N ALA A 87 18.20 2.74 -22.67
CA ALA A 87 18.34 2.07 -23.94
C ALA A 87 18.68 3.10 -25.03
N ASN A 88 19.89 3.63 -25.01
CA ASN A 88 20.48 4.36 -26.11
C ASN A 88 20.82 3.29 -27.14
N GLY A 89 19.86 2.98 -28.02
CA GLY A 89 20.08 2.08 -29.13
C GLY A 89 21.38 2.46 -29.85
N PRO A 90 22.09 1.49 -30.47
CA PRO A 90 23.28 1.84 -31.23
C PRO A 90 22.92 2.91 -32.26
N ARG A 91 23.63 4.04 -32.22
CA ARG A 91 23.54 5.08 -33.26
C ARG A 91 23.56 4.39 -34.62
N ALA A 92 22.49 4.53 -35.39
CA ALA A 92 22.47 4.06 -36.77
C ALA A 92 23.63 4.76 -37.52
N THR A 93 24.68 4.01 -37.82
CA THR A 93 25.72 4.45 -38.77
C THR A 93 25.29 3.97 -40.14
N THR A 94 24.57 4.82 -40.87
CA THR A 94 24.36 4.63 -42.30
C THR A 94 25.72 4.85 -42.98
N ARG A 95 26.41 3.76 -43.33
CA ARG A 95 27.52 3.82 -44.28
C ARG A 95 26.95 3.69 -45.70
N THR A 96 26.81 4.82 -46.37
CA THR A 96 26.60 4.86 -47.83
C THR A 96 27.87 4.39 -48.52
N ARG A 97 27.71 3.47 -49.47
CA ARG A 97 28.76 2.91 -50.30
C ARG A 97 28.88 3.67 -51.61
#